data_AF-A0A536MBJ0-F1
#
_entry.id   AF-A0A536MBJ0-F1
#
_cell.length_a   1.000
_cell.length_b   1.000
_cell.length_c   1.000
_cell.angle_alpha   90.00
_cell.angle_beta   90.00
_cell.angle_gamma   90.00
#
_symmetry.space_group_name_H-M   'P 1'
#
loop_
_entity.id
_entity.type
_entity.pdbx_description
1 polymer ?
#
loop_
_entity_poly.entity_id
_entity_poly.type
_entity_poly.pdbx_seq_one_letter_code
_entity_poly.pdbx_strand_id
1 'polypeptide(L)'
;MSSPVRRSPPKSTTWSVRRRPGWRRSGRRRSPTAVEGGTVTEDDEPSSRYIVVKALEDGVVIMGLTRGKDTRSHHSERLDAGEVLVAQFTELTAAIKIRGKAEILTDVGKVESGL
;
A
#
# COMPACT_ATOMS: atom_id res chain seq x y z
N MET A 1 0.48 24.44 51.34
CA MET A 1 0.25 25.15 50.06
C MET A 1 1.22 24.58 49.03
N SER A 2 0.76 23.68 48.17
CA SER A 2 1.57 23.13 47.06
C SER A 2 0.91 23.51 45.75
N SER A 3 1.66 24.18 44.88
CA SER A 3 1.20 24.66 43.57
C SER A 3 1.00 23.49 42.58
N PRO A 4 0.04 23.58 41.64
CA PRO A 4 -0.16 22.53 40.64
C PRO A 4 0.81 22.67 39.47
N VAL A 5 1.40 21.54 39.05
CA VAL A 5 2.24 21.42 37.85
C VAL A 5 1.36 21.45 36.60
N ARG A 6 1.55 22.45 35.76
CA ARG A 6 0.86 22.66 34.48
C ARG A 6 1.54 21.81 33.39
N ARG A 7 0.90 20.74 32.89
CA ARG A 7 1.39 19.99 31.73
C ARG A 7 1.00 20.71 30.43
N SER A 8 1.97 20.93 29.56
CA SER A 8 1.79 21.51 28.21
C SER A 8 1.44 20.41 27.19
N PRO A 9 0.69 20.71 26.11
CA PRO A 9 0.38 19.74 25.07
C PRO A 9 1.58 19.48 24.14
N PRO A 10 1.65 18.32 23.46
CA PRO A 10 2.74 18.02 22.54
C PRO A 10 2.63 18.86 21.26
N LYS A 11 3.76 19.42 20.83
CA LYS A 11 3.89 20.16 19.56
C LYS A 11 3.95 19.18 18.38
N SER A 12 3.16 19.44 17.35
CA SER A 12 3.18 18.72 16.08
C SER A 12 4.31 19.19 15.16
N THR A 13 4.69 18.28 14.25
CA THR A 13 5.26 18.51 12.90
C THR A 13 6.66 19.16 12.85
N THR A 14 7.69 18.56 12.23
CA THR A 14 7.83 18.43 10.76
C THR A 14 9.06 17.57 10.45
N TRP A 15 8.94 16.53 9.60
CA TRP A 15 10.11 15.83 9.06
C TRP A 15 10.61 16.57 7.82
N SER A 16 11.67 17.36 7.99
CA SER A 16 12.40 17.96 6.88
C SER A 16 13.23 16.88 6.15
N VAL A 17 12.78 16.44 4.98
CA VAL A 17 13.61 15.62 4.08
C VAL A 17 14.69 16.52 3.47
N ARG A 18 15.89 16.46 4.05
CA ARG A 18 17.11 17.01 3.41
C ARG A 18 17.38 16.21 2.14
N ARG A 19 17.18 16.82 0.98
CA ARG A 19 17.67 16.30 -0.31
C ARG A 19 19.20 16.27 -0.27
N ARG A 20 19.80 15.09 -0.43
CA ARG A 20 21.24 14.93 -0.67
C ARG A 20 21.57 15.40 -2.09
N PRO A 21 22.56 16.28 -2.30
CA PRO A 21 23.06 16.60 -3.64
C PRO A 21 24.11 15.56 -4.03
N GLY A 22 23.93 14.85 -5.15
CA GLY A 22 24.96 13.89 -5.57
C GLY A 22 24.62 12.88 -6.66
N TRP A 23 23.56 13.06 -7.44
CA TRP A 23 23.34 12.23 -8.62
C TRP A 23 23.69 13.01 -9.89
N ARG A 24 24.92 12.77 -10.39
CA ARG A 24 25.38 13.17 -11.71
C ARG A 24 24.42 12.59 -12.76
N ARG A 25 23.71 13.46 -13.48
CA ARG A 25 23.09 13.08 -14.76
C ARG A 25 24.21 12.92 -15.79
N SER A 26 24.59 11.68 -16.09
CA SER A 26 25.36 11.39 -17.30
C SER A 26 24.48 11.72 -18.51
N GLY A 27 24.80 12.81 -19.20
CA GLY A 27 24.13 13.20 -20.43
C GLY A 27 24.30 12.14 -21.50
N ARG A 28 23.19 11.56 -21.97
CA ARG A 28 23.08 11.09 -23.34
C ARG A 28 22.42 12.21 -24.14
N ARG A 29 23.18 12.84 -25.03
CA ARG A 29 22.65 13.66 -26.13
C ARG A 29 21.62 12.80 -26.88
N ARG A 30 20.35 13.22 -26.87
CA ARG A 30 19.35 12.68 -27.80
C ARG A 30 19.41 13.51 -29.08
N SER A 31 19.73 12.85 -30.19
CA SER A 31 19.48 13.37 -31.53
C SER A 31 17.96 13.35 -31.78
N PRO A 32 17.36 14.39 -32.40
CA PRO A 32 15.93 14.38 -32.68
C PRO A 32 15.70 13.72 -34.04
N THR A 33 15.23 12.49 -34.04
CA THR A 33 14.42 11.97 -35.14
C THR A 33 13.09 11.57 -34.54
N ALA A 34 12.07 12.37 -34.88
CA ALA A 34 10.68 12.09 -34.58
C ALA A 34 10.24 10.85 -35.35
N VAL A 35 9.62 9.92 -34.63
CA VAL A 35 8.66 8.95 -35.17
C VAL A 35 7.69 8.61 -34.05
N GLU A 36 6.41 8.66 -34.40
CA GLU A 36 5.23 8.39 -33.57
C GLU A 36 5.28 7.03 -32.88
N GLY A 37 4.69 6.97 -31.68
CA GLY A 37 4.49 5.73 -30.93
C GLY A 37 4.78 5.94 -29.46
N GLY A 38 3.75 6.28 -28.69
CA GLY A 38 3.82 6.17 -27.24
C GLY A 38 4.13 4.73 -26.87
N THR A 39 5.33 4.48 -26.35
CA THR A 39 5.69 3.18 -25.79
C THR A 39 4.82 2.94 -24.57
N VAL A 40 3.82 2.06 -24.70
CA VAL A 40 3.24 1.38 -23.54
C VAL A 40 4.40 0.63 -22.90
N THR A 41 4.83 1.05 -21.71
CA THR A 41 5.84 0.32 -20.95
C THR A 41 5.24 -1.00 -20.51
N GLU A 42 5.86 -2.12 -20.89
CA GLU A 42 5.42 -3.51 -20.64
C GLU A 42 5.47 -3.93 -19.15
N ASP A 43 5.45 -2.97 -18.22
CA ASP A 43 5.61 -3.18 -16.77
C ASP A 43 4.29 -3.38 -16.02
N ASP A 44 3.13 -3.37 -16.70
CA ASP A 44 1.81 -3.68 -16.12
C ASP A 44 1.54 -5.20 -16.08
N GLU A 45 2.52 -5.98 -15.65
CA GLU A 45 2.34 -7.39 -15.33
C GLU A 45 1.41 -7.48 -14.08
N PRO A 46 0.23 -8.11 -14.16
CA PRO A 46 -0.71 -8.19 -13.04
C PRO A 46 -0.11 -8.89 -11.81
N SER A 47 0.97 -9.64 -12.02
CA SER A 47 1.78 -10.31 -11.00
C SER A 47 2.54 -9.34 -10.09
N SER A 48 2.77 -8.08 -10.45
CA SER A 48 3.60 -7.19 -9.60
C SER A 48 2.82 -6.43 -8.53
N ARG A 49 1.48 -6.42 -8.56
CA ARG A 49 0.66 -5.66 -7.61
C ARG A 49 0.39 -6.45 -6.35
N TYR A 50 0.51 -5.79 -5.21
CA TYR A 50 0.22 -6.36 -3.89
C TYR A 50 -0.42 -5.30 -2.98
N ILE A 51 -1.02 -5.78 -1.89
CA ILE A 51 -1.50 -4.94 -0.79
C ILE A 51 -0.82 -5.39 0.51
N VAL A 52 -0.69 -4.46 1.46
CA VAL A 52 -0.28 -4.77 2.84
C VAL A 52 -1.46 -4.51 3.75
N VAL A 53 -1.79 -5.47 4.60
CA VAL A 53 -2.90 -5.39 5.54
C VAL A 53 -2.36 -5.61 6.94
N LYS A 54 -2.62 -4.67 7.84
CA LYS A 54 -2.32 -4.79 9.27
C LYS A 54 -3.62 -4.86 10.05
N ALA A 55 -3.81 -5.92 10.81
CA ALA A 55 -4.97 -6.06 11.69
C ALA A 55 -4.86 -5.11 12.88
N LEU A 56 -5.94 -4.37 13.15
CA LEU A 56 -6.07 -3.45 14.29
C LEU A 56 -6.95 -4.03 15.41
N GLU A 57 -7.55 -5.20 15.18
CA GLU A 57 -8.31 -6.00 16.14
C GLU A 57 -8.10 -7.49 15.85
N ASP A 58 -8.47 -8.36 16.80
CA ASP A 58 -8.40 -9.81 16.62
C ASP A 58 -9.48 -10.30 15.64
N GLY A 59 -9.16 -11.32 14.87
CA GLY A 59 -10.13 -11.97 13.98
C GLY A 59 -10.43 -11.21 12.68
N VAL A 60 -9.56 -10.29 12.25
CA VAL A 60 -9.64 -9.68 10.91
C VAL A 60 -9.56 -10.78 9.86
N VAL A 61 -10.43 -10.75 8.85
CA VAL A 61 -10.49 -11.78 7.81
C VAL A 61 -10.18 -11.21 6.45
N ILE A 62 -9.20 -11.79 5.77
CA ILE A 62 -8.81 -11.47 4.39
C ILE A 62 -9.28 -12.59 3.47
N MET A 63 -10.02 -12.24 2.40
CA MET A 63 -10.61 -13.21 1.46
C MET A 63 -10.09 -12.94 0.05
N GLY A 64 -9.41 -13.92 -0.53
CA GLY A 64 -9.07 -13.91 -1.96
C GLY A 64 -10.29 -14.31 -2.80
N LEU A 65 -10.60 -13.50 -3.82
CA LEU A 65 -11.71 -13.71 -4.74
C LEU A 65 -11.20 -14.13 -6.12
N THR A 66 -11.87 -15.12 -6.71
CA THR A 66 -11.44 -15.75 -7.96
C THR A 66 -11.46 -14.77 -9.12
N ARG A 67 -10.47 -14.91 -10.01
CA ARG A 67 -10.51 -14.33 -11.36
C ARG A 67 -11.43 -15.16 -12.27
N GLY A 68 -12.22 -14.51 -13.12
CA GLY A 68 -13.01 -15.16 -14.17
C GLY A 68 -14.49 -14.79 -14.15
N LYS A 69 -15.31 -15.66 -14.77
CA LYS A 69 -16.76 -15.45 -14.94
C LYS A 69 -17.51 -15.37 -13.60
N ASP A 70 -17.12 -16.22 -12.64
CA ASP A 70 -17.73 -16.27 -11.32
C ASP A 70 -16.78 -15.65 -10.27
N THR A 71 -17.31 -14.79 -9.40
CA THR A 71 -16.57 -14.21 -8.28
C THR A 71 -16.94 -14.93 -7.00
N ARG A 72 -16.04 -15.79 -6.51
CA ARG A 72 -16.22 -16.53 -5.25
C ARG A 72 -14.96 -16.48 -4.40
N SER A 73 -15.11 -16.55 -3.08
CA SER A 73 -13.97 -16.68 -2.17
C SER A 73 -13.33 -18.07 -2.31
N HIS A 74 -12.02 -18.13 -2.48
CA HIS A 74 -11.28 -19.39 -2.60
C HIS A 74 -10.17 -19.58 -1.55
N HIS A 75 -9.80 -18.50 -0.84
CA HIS A 75 -8.91 -18.57 0.32
C HIS A 75 -9.40 -17.57 1.36
N SER A 76 -9.22 -17.91 2.64
CA SER A 76 -9.49 -17.01 3.76
C SER A 76 -8.33 -17.09 4.74
N GLU A 77 -7.76 -15.94 5.05
CA GLU A 77 -6.76 -15.78 6.10
C GLU A 77 -7.38 -15.05 7.28
N ARG A 78 -7.05 -15.46 8.50
CA ARG A 78 -7.46 -14.76 9.73
C ARG A 78 -6.22 -14.18 10.39
N LEU A 79 -6.31 -12.90 10.76
CA LEU A 79 -5.25 -12.19 11.46
C LEU A 79 -5.73 -11.75 12.85
N ASP A 80 -4.86 -11.92 13.83
CA ASP A 80 -4.99 -11.35 15.16
C ASP A 80 -4.38 -9.94 15.24
N ALA A 81 -4.70 -9.19 16.29
CA ALA A 81 -4.32 -7.78 16.41
C ALA A 81 -2.79 -7.61 16.34
N GLY A 82 -2.36 -6.74 15.42
CA GLY A 82 -0.95 -6.47 15.17
C GLY A 82 -0.30 -7.38 14.13
N GLU A 83 -0.94 -8.46 13.70
CA GLU A 83 -0.46 -9.28 12.59
C GLU A 83 -0.57 -8.53 11.25
N VAL A 84 0.31 -8.91 10.32
CA VAL A 84 0.44 -8.26 9.02
C VAL A 84 0.47 -9.32 7.92
N LEU A 85 -0.31 -9.09 6.88
CA LEU A 85 -0.30 -9.87 5.64
C LEU A 85 0.13 -8.99 4.46
N VAL A 86 1.07 -9.49 3.66
CA VAL A 86 1.39 -8.93 2.33
C VAL A 86 0.80 -9.88 1.29
N ALA A 87 -0.22 -9.41 0.57
CA ALA A 87 -1.00 -10.24 -0.35
C ALA A 87 -0.86 -9.74 -1.79
N GLN A 88 -0.30 -10.59 -2.65
CA GLN A 88 -0.12 -10.33 -4.07
C GLN A 88 -1.39 -10.64 -4.86
N PHE A 89 -1.68 -9.86 -5.91
CA PHE A 89 -2.63 -10.26 -6.93
C PHE A 89 -2.01 -11.34 -7.82
N THR A 90 -2.72 -12.43 -8.02
CA THR A 90 -2.20 -13.58 -8.74
C THR A 90 -3.10 -13.90 -9.94
N GLU A 91 -2.75 -14.96 -10.65
CA GLU A 91 -3.62 -15.52 -11.68
C GLU A 91 -5.00 -15.88 -11.10
N LEU A 92 -5.02 -16.53 -9.93
CA LEU A 92 -6.26 -16.97 -9.27
C LEU A 92 -6.96 -15.86 -8.49
N THR A 93 -6.21 -14.95 -7.85
CA THR A 93 -6.77 -13.88 -7.01
C THR A 93 -6.91 -12.58 -7.81
N ALA A 94 -8.14 -12.24 -8.20
CA ALA A 94 -8.43 -10.99 -8.90
C ALA A 94 -8.80 -9.83 -7.97
N ALA A 95 -9.36 -10.15 -6.80
CA ALA A 95 -9.79 -9.17 -5.82
C ALA A 95 -9.55 -9.70 -4.40
N ILE A 96 -9.38 -8.77 -3.45
CA ILE A 96 -9.19 -9.09 -2.04
C ILE A 96 -10.24 -8.34 -1.24
N LYS A 97 -11.00 -9.05 -0.41
CA LYS A 97 -11.99 -8.48 0.51
C LYS A 97 -11.48 -8.60 1.94
N ILE A 98 -11.54 -7.51 2.69
CA ILE A 98 -11.11 -7.45 4.09
C ILE A 98 -12.34 -7.16 4.96
N ARG A 99 -12.49 -7.90 6.06
CA ARG A 99 -13.52 -7.68 7.09
C ARG A 99 -12.85 -7.55 8.46
N GLY A 100 -13.40 -6.66 9.29
CA GLY A 100 -12.80 -6.28 10.57
C GLY A 100 -11.98 -4.99 10.46
N LYS A 101 -11.49 -4.52 11.61
CA LYS A 101 -10.73 -3.29 11.74
C LYS A 101 -9.28 -3.48 11.29
N ALA A 102 -8.88 -2.80 10.22
CA ALA A 102 -7.53 -2.94 9.65
C ALA A 102 -7.03 -1.65 8.98
N GLU A 103 -5.70 -1.50 8.94
CA GLU A 103 -5.01 -0.52 8.10
C GLU A 103 -4.49 -1.23 6.85
N ILE A 104 -4.73 -0.63 5.68
CA ILE A 104 -4.45 -1.23 4.38
C ILE A 104 -3.58 -0.26 3.57
N LEU A 105 -2.45 -0.74 3.06
CA LEU A 105 -1.59 0.00 2.15
C LEU A 105 -1.69 -0.61 0.74
N THR A 106 -1.89 0.27 -0.22
CA THR A 106 -1.99 -0.04 -1.65
C THR A 106 -1.12 0.93 -2.44
N ASP A 107 -0.99 0.70 -3.74
CA ASP A 107 -0.40 1.64 -4.69
C ASP A 107 -1.08 3.02 -4.71
N VAL A 108 -2.39 3.07 -4.44
CA VAL A 108 -3.17 4.32 -4.38
C VAL A 108 -3.10 5.01 -3.01
N GLY A 109 -2.47 4.40 -2.01
CA GLY A 109 -2.27 4.96 -0.68
C GLY A 109 -2.86 4.12 0.45
N LYS A 110 -3.06 4.78 1.61
CA LYS A 110 -3.56 4.16 2.85
C LYS A 110 -5.09 4.22 2.91
N VAL A 111 -5.71 3.11 3.29
CA VAL A 111 -7.15 2.95 3.53
C VAL A 111 -7.37 2.26 4.87
N GLU A 112 -8.47 2.54 5.55
CA GLU A 112 -8.87 1.87 6.79
C GLU A 112 -10.20 1.13 6.59
N SER A 113 -10.32 -0.06 7.17
CA SER A 113 -11.57 -0.84 7.23
C SER A 113 -12.05 -0.98 8.67
N GLY A 114 -13.34 -1.27 8.84
CA GLY A 114 -13.98 -1.42 10.16
C GLY A 114 -14.14 -0.08 10.86
N LEU A 115 -15.38 0.43 10.91
CA LEU A 115 -15.76 1.57 11.76
C LEU A 115 -15.99 1.08 13.19
#